data_AF-A0AAT9S6N1-F1
#
_entry.id   AF-A0AAT9S6N1-F1
#
_cell.length_a   1.000
_cell.length_b   1.000
_cell.length_c   1.000
_cell.angle_alpha   90.00
_cell.angle_beta   90.00
_cell.angle_gamma   90.00
#
_symmetry.space_group_name_H-M   'P 1'
#
loop_
_entity.id
_entity.type
_entity.pdbx_description
1 polymer ?
#
loop_
_entity_poly.entity_id
_entity_poly.type
_entity_poly.pdbx_seq_one_letter_code
_entity_poly.pdbx_strand_id
1 'polypeptide(L)'
;MVARHLVTRHGARNLLLVSRRGADTPDARETIAALRAEPGVRVTVAACDAADRDALAAVIAGVPADRPLTAVVHTAGVLHDAVVEAIDPGDLDRVLRPKIDAAWHLHELTAGTDLAAFVLFSSVSGVNGAAGQGSYAAGNTFLDALAQLRRSRGLPAVSLAWGPWTSTSGMTGGLTATDLRRMRDAGLLPLDAAHGLALLDAAWQRPGPALRLPLALSLPGVRRAAHEGRALPLYRELAGSAWRETTAPGTDAGPASALDRPGDGTLDQLLAGRSAQDQETALLDHVRAHAAAVLGHRDGRRVEPARTFKELGFDSLMGVELRNRLTAATGHRMPAGLLFNQPTPMAVARYLRTRIGPPADTAAGTLDEGIGRLEALLASTPADPPDLDRAVTRLRALLARCEERYATGVAAGGDVADAAAGDSGDEDVRAALRAASVDEIFSFIDQEFGTGRREHGE
;
A
#
# COMPACT_ATOMS: atom_id res chain seq x y z
N MET A 1 25.22 24.37 -12.11
CA MET A 1 25.92 23.26 -12.81
C MET A 1 25.70 23.31 -14.33
N VAL A 2 24.50 23.06 -14.85
CA VAL A 2 24.23 23.05 -16.31
C VAL A 2 24.66 24.33 -17.01
N ALA A 3 24.32 25.51 -16.47
CA ALA A 3 24.74 26.80 -17.03
C ALA A 3 26.27 26.94 -17.17
N ARG A 4 27.02 26.46 -16.17
CA ARG A 4 28.50 26.46 -16.22
C ARG A 4 29.00 25.51 -17.31
N HIS A 5 28.41 24.32 -17.41
CA HIS A 5 28.75 23.36 -18.47
C HIS A 5 28.51 23.92 -19.88
N LEU A 6 27.40 24.61 -20.10
CA LEU A 6 27.12 25.26 -21.38
C LEU A 6 28.18 26.32 -21.73
N VAL A 7 28.65 27.09 -20.75
CA VAL A 7 29.71 28.08 -20.95
C VAL A 7 31.05 27.43 -21.27
N THR A 8 31.47 26.47 -20.46
CA THR A 8 32.84 25.92 -20.52
C THR A 8 33.00 24.87 -21.61
N ARG A 9 32.00 24.01 -21.82
CA ARG A 9 32.06 22.89 -22.78
C ARG A 9 31.51 23.25 -24.16
N HIS A 10 30.44 24.04 -24.21
CA HIS A 10 29.70 24.35 -25.44
C HIS A 10 29.87 25.79 -25.92
N GLY A 11 30.69 26.59 -25.21
CA GLY A 11 31.02 27.94 -25.66
C GLY A 11 29.86 28.93 -25.56
N ALA A 12 28.81 28.64 -24.78
CA ALA A 12 27.71 29.60 -24.58
C ALA A 12 28.26 30.90 -23.97
N ARG A 13 27.90 32.05 -24.56
CA ARG A 13 28.35 33.37 -24.10
C ARG A 13 27.22 34.27 -23.65
N ASN A 14 25.98 33.96 -24.00
CA ASN A 14 24.81 34.74 -23.61
C ASN A 14 23.85 33.82 -22.88
N LEU A 15 23.65 34.06 -21.59
CA LEU A 15 22.76 33.27 -20.75
C LEU A 15 21.62 34.15 -20.25
N LEU A 16 20.39 33.69 -20.45
CA LEU A 16 19.20 34.21 -19.79
C LEU A 16 18.76 33.20 -18.73
N LEU A 17 18.97 33.53 -17.45
CA LEU A 17 18.59 32.68 -16.33
C LEU A 17 17.26 33.18 -15.76
N VAL A 18 16.23 32.35 -15.86
CA VAL A 18 14.87 32.70 -15.44
C VAL A 18 14.47 31.87 -14.23
N SER A 19 14.00 32.52 -13.17
CA SER A 19 13.35 31.85 -12.04
C SER A 19 12.44 32.82 -11.30
N ARG A 20 11.47 32.32 -10.53
CA ARG A 20 10.57 33.18 -9.72
C ARG A 20 11.32 34.11 -8.77
N ARG A 21 12.44 33.67 -8.21
CA ARG A 21 13.27 34.44 -7.26
C ARG A 21 14.37 35.26 -7.94
N GLY A 22 14.60 35.08 -9.25
CA GLY A 22 15.72 35.72 -9.94
C GLY A 22 17.07 35.43 -9.26
N ALA A 23 17.82 36.48 -8.93
CA ALA A 23 19.11 36.39 -8.24
C ALA A 23 18.97 36.39 -6.70
N ASP A 24 17.76 36.33 -6.15
CA ASP A 24 17.49 36.57 -4.72
C ASP A 24 17.68 35.31 -3.85
N THR A 25 18.86 34.68 -3.97
CA THR A 25 19.38 33.69 -3.01
C THR A 25 20.91 33.78 -2.97
N PRO A 26 21.58 33.52 -1.82
CA PRO A 26 23.04 33.52 -1.73
C PRO A 26 23.71 32.63 -2.79
N ASP A 27 23.26 31.38 -2.93
CA ASP A 27 23.80 30.41 -3.88
C ASP A 27 23.64 30.85 -5.35
N ALA A 28 22.52 31.49 -5.69
CA ALA A 28 22.31 32.03 -7.03
C ALA A 28 23.28 33.18 -7.30
N ARG A 29 23.47 34.11 -6.34
CA ARG A 29 24.40 35.24 -6.51
C ARG A 29 25.83 34.78 -6.74
N GLU A 30 26.30 33.81 -5.95
CA GLU A 30 27.64 33.24 -6.12
C GLU A 30 27.78 32.56 -7.49
N THR A 31 26.79 31.74 -7.88
CA THR A 31 26.81 31.06 -9.19
C THR A 31 26.80 32.05 -10.36
N ILE A 32 25.97 33.10 -10.29
CA ILE A 32 25.88 34.15 -11.31
C ILE A 32 27.19 34.94 -11.39
N ALA A 33 27.79 35.28 -10.25
CA ALA A 33 29.07 35.97 -10.20
C ALA A 33 30.19 35.12 -10.84
N ALA A 34 30.25 33.83 -10.51
CA ALA A 34 31.21 32.90 -11.11
C ALA A 34 31.02 32.78 -12.64
N LEU A 35 29.77 32.75 -13.14
CA LEU A 35 29.51 32.72 -14.58
C LEU A 35 29.89 34.03 -15.28
N ARG A 36 29.70 35.18 -14.63
CA ARG A 36 30.08 36.50 -15.17
C ARG A 36 31.59 36.73 -15.17
N ALA A 37 32.33 36.03 -14.31
CA ALA A 37 33.79 36.09 -14.28
C ALA A 37 34.44 35.41 -15.50
N GLU A 38 33.71 34.51 -16.18
CA GLU A 38 34.20 33.84 -17.38
C GLU A 38 34.32 34.81 -18.57
N PRO A 39 35.47 34.86 -19.27
CA PRO A 39 35.70 35.82 -20.34
C PRO A 39 34.65 35.77 -21.46
N GLY A 40 34.07 36.93 -21.77
CA GLY A 40 33.08 37.08 -22.84
C GLY A 40 31.68 36.55 -22.49
N VAL A 41 31.44 36.06 -21.27
CA VAL A 41 30.13 35.59 -20.84
C VAL A 41 29.29 36.74 -20.29
N ARG A 42 28.06 36.84 -20.78
CA ARG A 42 27.04 37.80 -20.35
C ARG A 42 25.86 37.02 -19.79
N VAL A 43 25.51 37.33 -18.54
CA VAL A 43 24.42 36.67 -17.82
C VAL A 43 23.34 37.70 -17.47
N THR A 44 22.19 37.55 -18.09
CA THR A 44 20.95 38.25 -17.75
C THR A 44 20.14 37.36 -16.82
N VAL A 45 19.61 37.93 -15.74
CA VAL A 45 18.78 37.19 -14.77
C VAL A 45 17.42 37.86 -14.74
N ALA A 46 16.36 37.08 -14.97
CA ALA A 46 14.99 37.55 -14.93
C ALA A 46 14.25 36.89 -13.77
N ALA A 47 13.66 37.71 -12.90
CA ALA A 47 12.68 37.25 -11.92
C ALA A 47 11.34 37.07 -12.65
N CYS A 48 11.02 35.84 -13.04
CA CYS A 48 9.82 35.53 -13.81
C CYS A 48 9.38 34.10 -13.51
N ASP A 49 8.07 33.93 -13.37
CA ASP A 49 7.43 32.63 -13.34
C ASP A 49 7.16 32.19 -14.78
N ALA A 50 7.80 31.12 -15.24
CA ALA A 50 7.60 30.62 -16.60
C ALA A 50 6.17 30.10 -16.84
N ALA A 51 5.43 29.79 -15.77
CA ALA A 51 4.02 29.43 -15.87
C ALA A 51 3.09 30.66 -15.96
N ASP A 52 3.61 31.88 -15.90
CA ASP A 52 2.90 33.09 -16.32
C ASP A 52 3.27 33.39 -17.78
N ARG A 53 2.30 33.21 -18.68
CA ARG A 53 2.53 33.31 -20.13
C ARG A 53 2.97 34.71 -20.55
N ASP A 54 2.32 35.74 -20.02
CA ASP A 54 2.56 37.12 -20.43
C ASP A 54 3.89 37.64 -19.87
N ALA A 55 4.19 37.29 -18.61
CA ALA A 55 5.49 37.59 -18.03
C ALA A 55 6.63 36.89 -18.80
N LEU A 56 6.45 35.62 -19.17
CA LEU A 56 7.45 34.89 -19.95
C LEU A 56 7.60 35.48 -21.37
N ALA A 57 6.49 35.87 -22.01
CA ALA A 57 6.52 36.54 -23.31
C ALA A 57 7.31 37.85 -23.26
N ALA A 58 7.11 38.67 -22.22
CA ALA A 58 7.87 39.91 -22.02
C ALA A 58 9.38 39.64 -21.85
N VAL A 59 9.74 38.59 -21.10
CA VAL A 59 11.14 38.18 -20.92
C VAL A 59 11.77 37.72 -22.24
N ILE A 60 11.05 36.93 -23.05
CA ILE A 60 11.53 36.47 -24.36
C ILE A 60 11.64 37.63 -25.35
N ALA A 61 10.68 38.54 -25.38
CA ALA A 61 10.70 39.73 -26.23
C ALA A 61 11.86 40.69 -25.89
N GLY A 62 12.37 40.66 -24.66
CA GLY A 62 13.54 41.42 -24.23
C GLY A 62 14.89 40.85 -24.70
N VAL A 63 14.91 39.69 -25.38
CA VAL A 63 16.15 39.11 -25.92
C VAL A 63 16.64 39.95 -27.12
N PRO A 64 17.90 40.45 -27.12
CA PRO A 64 18.40 41.31 -28.18
C PRO A 64 18.43 40.63 -29.56
N ALA A 65 18.05 41.37 -30.62
CA ALA A 65 18.00 40.85 -31.98
C ALA A 65 19.37 40.44 -32.56
N ASP A 66 20.46 41.07 -32.11
CA ASP A 66 21.83 40.71 -32.50
C ASP A 66 22.30 39.40 -31.82
N ARG A 67 21.54 38.91 -30.83
CA ARG A 67 21.86 37.79 -29.96
C ARG A 67 20.59 36.96 -29.70
N PRO A 68 19.99 36.39 -30.76
CA PRO A 68 18.70 35.73 -30.66
C PRO A 68 18.74 34.53 -29.72
N LEU A 69 17.56 34.16 -29.21
CA LEU A 69 17.40 32.92 -28.45
C LEU A 69 17.62 31.72 -29.37
N THR A 70 18.65 30.92 -29.09
CA THR A 70 19.01 29.74 -29.90
C THR A 70 18.78 28.41 -29.17
N ALA A 71 18.59 28.43 -27.86
CA ALA A 71 18.33 27.21 -27.09
C ALA A 71 17.47 27.48 -25.86
N VAL A 72 16.62 26.52 -25.52
CA VAL A 72 15.85 26.47 -24.28
C VAL A 72 16.28 25.25 -23.48
N VAL A 73 16.58 25.44 -22.20
CA VAL A 73 16.82 24.35 -21.24
C VAL A 73 15.88 24.53 -20.05
N HIS A 74 14.82 23.73 -20.02
CA HIS A 74 13.79 23.80 -19.00
C HIS A 74 14.14 22.85 -17.84
N THR A 75 14.56 23.44 -16.71
CA THR A 75 14.93 22.70 -15.49
C THR A 75 14.00 22.97 -14.32
N ALA A 76 12.89 23.68 -14.54
CA ALA A 76 11.98 24.05 -13.46
C ALA A 76 11.18 22.83 -12.98
N GLY A 77 11.00 22.74 -11.67
CA GLY A 77 10.27 21.64 -11.04
C GLY A 77 10.29 21.78 -9.54
N VAL A 78 9.25 21.27 -8.91
CA VAL A 78 9.14 21.15 -7.44
C VAL A 78 8.59 19.77 -7.10
N LEU A 79 8.89 19.30 -5.90
CA LEU A 79 8.40 18.03 -5.39
C LEU A 79 7.30 18.23 -4.36
N HIS A 80 6.34 17.31 -4.37
CA HIS A 80 5.41 17.05 -3.28
C HIS A 80 5.16 15.55 -3.26
N ASP A 81 5.79 14.84 -2.33
CA ASP A 81 5.63 13.39 -2.25
C ASP A 81 4.40 13.07 -1.39
N ALA A 82 3.37 12.51 -2.01
CA ALA A 82 2.13 12.11 -1.38
C ALA A 82 1.54 10.89 -2.10
N VAL A 83 0.88 10.01 -1.34
CA VAL A 83 0.08 8.93 -1.93
C VAL A 83 -1.09 9.53 -2.71
N VAL A 84 -1.51 8.89 -3.80
CA VAL A 84 -2.53 9.44 -4.72
C VAL A 84 -3.81 9.85 -3.99
N GLU A 85 -4.25 9.08 -3.00
CA GLU A 85 -5.45 9.36 -2.19
C GLU A 85 -5.32 10.60 -1.30
N ALA A 86 -4.10 11.09 -1.07
CA ALA A 86 -3.79 12.23 -0.21
C ALA A 86 -3.31 13.46 -1.00
N ILE A 87 -3.30 13.41 -2.34
CA ILE A 87 -2.97 14.57 -3.17
C ILE A 87 -4.21 15.46 -3.26
N ASP A 88 -4.11 16.69 -2.77
CA ASP A 88 -5.15 17.70 -2.97
C ASP A 88 -4.93 18.49 -4.27
N PRO A 89 -5.96 19.22 -4.77
CA PRO A 89 -5.81 20.01 -5.99
C PRO A 89 -4.71 21.07 -5.94
N GLY A 90 -4.46 21.68 -4.78
CA GLY A 90 -3.42 22.69 -4.62
C GLY A 90 -2.01 22.11 -4.70
N ASP A 91 -1.81 20.90 -4.18
CA ASP A 91 -0.56 20.15 -4.33
C ASP A 91 -0.30 19.78 -5.79
N LEU A 92 -1.35 19.40 -6.51
CA LEU A 92 -1.25 19.08 -7.93
C LEU A 92 -0.85 20.31 -8.75
N ASP A 93 -1.55 21.43 -8.57
CA ASP A 93 -1.21 22.70 -9.22
C ASP A 93 0.22 23.12 -8.92
N ARG A 94 0.63 23.03 -7.64
CA ARG A 94 1.98 23.39 -7.21
C ARG A 94 3.06 22.58 -7.93
N VAL A 95 2.86 21.28 -8.13
CA VAL A 95 3.84 20.37 -8.75
C VAL A 95 3.79 20.42 -10.28
N LEU A 96 2.61 20.46 -10.87
CA LEU A 96 2.42 20.41 -12.32
C LEU A 96 2.74 21.74 -12.98
N ARG A 97 2.30 22.87 -12.43
CA ARG A 97 2.45 24.21 -13.02
C ARG A 97 3.87 24.55 -13.52
N PRO A 98 4.95 24.37 -12.72
CA PRO A 98 6.30 24.68 -13.18
C PRO A 98 6.84 23.73 -14.25
N LYS A 99 6.17 22.60 -14.54
CA LYS A 99 6.54 21.66 -15.61
C LYS A 99 5.61 21.77 -16.81
N ILE A 100 4.31 21.67 -16.60
CA ILE A 100 3.30 21.61 -17.66
C ILE A 100 3.11 23.01 -18.26
N ASP A 101 2.56 23.95 -17.50
CA ASP A 101 2.23 25.29 -18.00
C ASP A 101 3.49 26.00 -18.52
N ALA A 102 4.57 25.94 -17.74
CA ALA A 102 5.84 26.54 -18.12
C ALA A 102 6.40 25.96 -19.44
N ALA A 103 6.41 24.64 -19.62
CA ALA A 103 6.91 24.04 -20.85
C ALA A 103 5.97 24.26 -22.03
N TRP A 104 4.66 24.31 -21.79
CA TRP A 104 3.67 24.65 -22.81
C TRP A 104 3.84 26.09 -23.31
N HIS A 105 3.97 27.06 -22.40
CA HIS A 105 4.23 28.45 -22.78
C HIS A 105 5.57 28.59 -23.53
N LEU A 106 6.63 27.94 -23.04
CA LEU A 106 7.90 27.89 -23.77
C LEU A 106 7.72 27.28 -25.17
N HIS A 107 6.89 26.25 -25.32
CA HIS A 107 6.61 25.66 -26.62
C HIS A 107 5.94 26.66 -27.57
N GLU A 108 4.86 27.31 -27.14
CA GLU A 108 4.11 28.26 -27.96
C GLU A 108 4.95 29.49 -28.32
N LEU A 109 5.57 30.12 -27.32
CA LEU A 109 6.29 31.39 -27.47
C LEU A 109 7.59 31.25 -28.27
N THR A 110 8.11 30.04 -28.42
CA THR A 110 9.33 29.76 -29.21
C THR A 110 9.08 28.94 -30.47
N ALA A 111 7.81 28.68 -30.83
CA ALA A 111 7.48 27.86 -32.01
C ALA A 111 7.98 28.46 -33.33
N GLY A 112 8.00 29.79 -33.44
CA GLY A 112 8.53 30.52 -34.60
C GLY A 112 10.01 30.91 -34.50
N THR A 113 10.70 30.52 -33.43
CA THR A 113 12.12 30.83 -33.23
C THR A 113 12.99 29.71 -33.81
N ASP A 114 14.05 30.07 -34.51
CA ASP A 114 15.06 29.12 -35.02
C ASP A 114 15.95 28.60 -33.88
N LEU A 115 15.37 27.77 -33.02
CA LEU A 115 16.10 27.11 -31.94
C LEU A 115 16.96 25.99 -32.52
N ALA A 116 18.20 25.90 -32.05
CA ALA A 116 19.03 24.71 -32.24
C ALA A 116 18.66 23.60 -31.24
N ALA A 117 18.06 23.95 -30.09
CA ALA A 117 17.70 22.97 -29.06
C ALA A 117 16.57 23.40 -28.14
N PHE A 118 15.84 22.40 -27.66
CA PHE A 118 14.80 22.52 -26.65
C PHE A 118 14.90 21.32 -25.70
N VAL A 119 15.57 21.49 -24.58
CA VAL A 119 15.89 20.41 -23.63
C VAL A 119 14.96 20.49 -22.44
N LEU A 120 14.22 19.41 -22.17
CA LEU A 120 13.32 19.27 -21.03
C LEU A 120 13.93 18.34 -19.99
N PHE A 121 14.06 18.82 -18.75
CA PHE A 121 14.50 17.98 -17.64
C PHE A 121 13.28 17.27 -17.05
N SER A 122 13.14 16.01 -17.45
CA SER A 122 12.16 15.05 -16.94
C SER A 122 12.80 14.18 -15.85
N SER A 123 12.10 13.12 -15.42
CA SER A 123 12.59 12.15 -14.45
C SER A 123 12.15 10.75 -14.81
N VAL A 124 13.00 9.77 -14.49
CA VAL A 124 12.67 8.35 -14.64
C VAL A 124 11.43 7.94 -13.84
N SER A 125 10.98 8.73 -12.85
CA SER A 125 9.70 8.50 -12.16
C SER A 125 8.49 8.58 -13.08
N GLY A 126 8.54 9.36 -14.17
CA GLY A 126 7.50 9.39 -15.21
C GLY A 126 7.46 8.14 -16.09
N VAL A 127 8.49 7.29 -16.02
CA VAL A 127 8.59 6.03 -16.78
C VAL A 127 8.40 4.81 -15.87
N ASN A 128 9.10 4.78 -14.74
CA ASN A 128 9.08 3.66 -13.80
C ASN A 128 7.90 3.75 -12.82
N GLY A 129 7.32 4.93 -12.65
CA GLY A 129 6.63 5.29 -11.42
C GLY A 129 7.60 5.49 -10.26
N ALA A 130 7.14 6.18 -9.22
CA ALA A 130 7.79 6.21 -7.92
C ALA A 130 6.73 6.38 -6.84
N ALA A 131 6.83 5.60 -5.76
CA ALA A 131 5.89 5.66 -4.65
C ALA A 131 5.85 7.09 -4.10
N GLY A 132 4.65 7.66 -3.96
CA GLY A 132 4.46 9.03 -3.50
C GLY A 132 4.65 10.12 -4.55
N GLN A 133 5.13 9.80 -5.75
CA GLN A 133 5.47 10.82 -6.74
C GLN A 133 4.44 10.93 -7.87
N GLY A 134 3.15 10.67 -7.60
CA GLY A 134 2.11 10.60 -8.63
C GLY A 134 2.00 11.88 -9.47
N SER A 135 1.90 13.04 -8.81
CA SER A 135 1.86 14.36 -9.47
C SER A 135 3.16 14.67 -10.21
N TYR A 136 4.31 14.39 -9.60
CA TYR A 136 5.62 14.65 -10.22
C TYR A 136 5.84 13.75 -11.44
N ALA A 137 5.48 12.47 -11.37
CA ALA A 137 5.54 11.54 -12.49
C ALA A 137 4.67 12.04 -13.65
N ALA A 138 3.42 12.46 -13.39
CA ALA A 138 2.53 13.00 -14.40
C ALA A 138 3.12 14.24 -15.11
N GLY A 139 3.69 15.19 -14.35
CA GLY A 139 4.35 16.36 -14.91
C GLY A 139 5.55 16.01 -15.79
N ASN A 140 6.33 15.01 -15.41
CA ASN A 140 7.47 14.53 -16.20
C ASN A 140 7.03 13.79 -17.47
N THR A 141 6.00 12.93 -17.39
CA THR A 141 5.42 12.27 -18.56
C THR A 141 4.85 13.28 -19.56
N PHE A 142 4.27 14.39 -19.10
CA PHE A 142 3.85 15.49 -19.97
C PHE A 142 5.04 16.09 -20.74
N LEU A 143 6.17 16.35 -20.08
CA LEU A 143 7.39 16.84 -20.76
C LEU A 143 7.88 15.85 -21.82
N ASP A 144 7.82 14.55 -21.51
CA ASP A 144 8.21 13.49 -22.43
C ASP A 144 7.33 13.47 -23.69
N ALA A 145 6.02 13.64 -23.51
CA ALA A 145 5.05 13.74 -24.61
C ALA A 145 5.22 15.06 -25.39
N LEU A 146 5.47 16.19 -24.73
CA LEU A 146 5.70 17.47 -25.38
C LEU A 146 6.95 17.44 -26.28
N ALA A 147 8.02 16.78 -25.86
CA ALA A 147 9.20 16.59 -26.70
C ALA A 147 8.86 15.79 -27.99
N GLN A 148 8.01 14.77 -27.88
CA GLN A 148 7.54 14.01 -29.05
C GLN A 148 6.67 14.87 -29.96
N LEU A 149 5.72 15.64 -29.40
CA LEU A 149 4.88 16.55 -30.14
C LEU A 149 5.70 17.58 -30.92
N ARG A 150 6.66 18.26 -30.26
CA ARG A 150 7.54 19.22 -30.93
C ARG A 150 8.26 18.60 -32.12
N ARG A 151 8.82 17.40 -31.95
CA ARG A 151 9.53 16.71 -33.03
C ARG A 151 8.63 16.26 -34.18
N SER A 152 7.39 15.85 -33.90
CA SER A 152 6.42 15.56 -34.95
C SER A 152 6.07 16.78 -35.81
N ARG A 153 6.30 17.99 -35.28
CA ARG A 153 6.13 19.28 -35.98
C ARG A 153 7.44 19.82 -36.58
N GLY A 154 8.50 19.02 -36.62
CA GLY A 154 9.81 19.42 -37.14
C GLY A 154 10.59 20.38 -36.22
N LEU A 155 10.10 20.65 -35.01
CA LEU A 155 10.78 21.50 -34.03
C LEU A 155 11.76 20.66 -33.19
N PRO A 156 12.94 21.20 -32.82
CA PRO A 156 13.86 20.48 -31.96
C PRO A 156 13.22 20.28 -30.58
N ALA A 157 13.40 19.08 -30.02
CA ALA A 157 13.16 18.80 -28.62
C ALA A 157 13.83 17.49 -28.17
N VAL A 158 14.28 17.47 -26.92
CA VAL A 158 14.67 16.25 -26.21
C VAL A 158 14.18 16.32 -24.77
N SER A 159 13.52 15.26 -24.31
CA SER A 159 13.20 15.07 -22.90
C SER A 159 14.19 14.11 -22.28
N LEU A 160 14.77 14.51 -21.15
CA LEU A 160 15.77 13.74 -20.41
C LEU A 160 15.14 13.24 -19.11
N ALA A 161 14.67 11.99 -19.12
CA ALA A 161 14.12 11.33 -17.94
C ALA A 161 15.26 10.86 -17.02
N TRP A 162 15.78 11.80 -16.23
CA TRP A 162 16.95 11.58 -15.38
C TRP A 162 16.70 10.53 -14.29
N GLY A 163 17.72 9.70 -14.07
CA GLY A 163 17.86 8.91 -12.85
C GLY A 163 18.24 9.78 -11.65
N PRO A 164 18.38 9.19 -10.46
CA PRO A 164 18.79 9.93 -9.27
C PRO A 164 20.20 10.53 -9.46
N TRP A 165 20.42 11.72 -8.91
CA TRP A 165 21.74 12.36 -8.85
C TRP A 165 22.30 12.22 -7.43
N THR A 166 23.62 12.19 -7.26
CA THR A 166 24.28 12.10 -5.95
C THR A 166 24.17 13.37 -5.11
N SER A 167 23.69 14.48 -5.70
CA SER A 167 23.67 15.79 -5.04
C SER A 167 22.83 15.81 -3.77
N THR A 168 23.41 16.34 -2.69
CA THR A 168 22.74 16.63 -1.41
C THR A 168 21.90 17.92 -1.45
N SER A 169 21.94 18.67 -2.57
CA SER A 169 21.18 19.90 -2.79
C SER A 169 20.24 19.78 -3.99
N GLY A 170 19.13 20.53 -3.97
CA GLY A 170 18.08 20.47 -4.98
C GLY A 170 17.07 19.34 -4.74
N MET A 171 16.43 18.84 -5.80
CA MET A 171 15.33 17.86 -5.71
C MET A 171 15.73 16.52 -5.05
N THR A 172 17.01 16.16 -5.06
CA THR A 172 17.51 14.93 -4.43
C THR A 172 17.99 15.11 -2.99
N GLY A 173 18.01 16.35 -2.47
CA GLY A 173 18.49 16.66 -1.13
C GLY A 173 17.57 16.15 0.00
N GLY A 174 16.31 15.85 -0.31
CA GLY A 174 15.35 15.27 0.65
C GLY A 174 15.30 13.75 0.65
N LEU A 175 16.07 13.06 -0.21
CA LEU A 175 16.04 11.60 -0.29
C LEU A 175 16.57 10.98 1.01
N THR A 176 15.76 10.13 1.64
CA THR A 176 16.18 9.40 2.83
C THR A 176 17.13 8.26 2.46
N ALA A 177 17.84 7.72 3.46
CA ALA A 177 18.62 6.51 3.28
C ALA A 177 17.75 5.32 2.78
N THR A 178 16.45 5.32 3.11
CA THR A 178 15.51 4.30 2.64
C THR A 178 15.22 4.47 1.16
N ASP A 179 15.00 5.68 0.67
CA ASP A 179 14.73 5.93 -0.75
C ASP A 179 15.93 5.55 -1.61
N LEU A 180 17.14 5.90 -1.17
CA LEU A 180 18.38 5.50 -1.84
C LEU A 180 18.58 3.98 -1.87
N ARG A 181 18.20 3.26 -0.80
CA ARG A 181 18.23 1.79 -0.78
C ARG A 181 17.22 1.22 -1.77
N ARG A 182 15.97 1.69 -1.77
CA ARG A 182 14.93 1.24 -2.71
C ARG A 182 15.37 1.42 -4.16
N MET A 183 15.94 2.57 -4.50
CA MET A 183 16.48 2.82 -5.84
C MET A 183 17.57 1.81 -6.21
N ARG A 184 18.54 1.57 -5.32
CA ARG A 184 19.62 0.58 -5.55
C ARG A 184 19.08 -0.84 -5.67
N ASP A 185 18.06 -1.20 -4.90
CA ASP A 185 17.42 -2.52 -4.97
C ASP A 185 16.57 -2.72 -6.22
N ALA A 186 16.15 -1.62 -6.87
CA ALA A 186 15.57 -1.61 -8.22
C ALA A 186 16.64 -1.54 -9.34
N GLY A 187 17.93 -1.49 -8.98
CA GLY A 187 19.04 -1.40 -9.92
C GLY A 187 19.37 0.03 -10.40
N LEU A 188 18.75 1.06 -9.84
CA LEU A 188 19.04 2.46 -10.13
C LEU A 188 20.15 2.98 -9.20
N LEU A 189 21.25 3.44 -9.79
CA LEU A 189 22.37 4.03 -9.08
C LEU A 189 22.34 5.57 -9.24
N PRO A 190 22.75 6.32 -8.20
CA PRO A 190 22.85 7.77 -8.31
C PRO A 190 24.01 8.18 -9.23
N LEU A 191 23.75 9.12 -10.12
CA LEU A 191 24.72 9.74 -11.04
C LEU A 191 25.44 10.90 -10.35
N ASP A 192 26.77 10.92 -10.43
CA ASP A 192 27.50 12.12 -10.07
C ASP A 192 27.39 13.22 -11.14
N ALA A 193 27.83 14.43 -10.78
CA ALA A 193 27.74 15.58 -11.66
C ALA A 193 28.52 15.41 -12.98
N ALA A 194 29.68 14.76 -12.94
CA ALA A 194 30.53 14.59 -14.12
C ALA A 194 29.87 13.61 -15.11
N HIS A 195 29.41 12.46 -14.62
CA HIS A 195 28.68 11.48 -15.43
C HIS A 195 27.34 12.04 -15.93
N GLY A 196 26.61 12.77 -15.09
CA GLY A 196 25.35 13.41 -15.47
C GLY A 196 25.53 14.42 -16.60
N LEU A 197 26.57 15.27 -16.54
CA LEU A 197 26.88 16.22 -17.62
C LEU A 197 27.41 15.53 -18.89
N ALA A 198 28.21 14.47 -18.76
CA ALA A 198 28.62 13.66 -19.92
C ALA A 198 27.43 13.00 -20.62
N LEU A 199 26.44 12.54 -19.86
CA LEU A 199 25.19 11.99 -20.39
C LEU A 199 24.29 13.07 -21.01
N LEU A 200 24.28 14.29 -20.47
CA LEU A 200 23.61 15.44 -21.09
C LEU A 200 24.18 15.69 -22.50
N ASP A 201 25.50 15.71 -22.63
CA ASP A 201 26.18 15.88 -23.93
C ASP A 201 25.83 14.76 -24.90
N ALA A 202 25.89 13.50 -24.43
CA ALA A 202 25.56 12.35 -25.25
C ALA A 202 24.09 12.33 -25.71
N ALA A 203 23.17 12.74 -24.84
CA ALA A 203 21.74 12.77 -25.17
C ALA A 203 21.38 13.86 -26.17
N TRP A 204 22.09 15.00 -26.13
CA TRP A 204 21.94 16.10 -27.08
C TRP A 204 22.51 15.75 -28.47
N GLN A 205 23.74 15.24 -28.51
CA GLN A 205 24.49 15.09 -29.76
C GLN A 205 24.06 13.88 -30.60
N ARG A 206 23.35 12.91 -30.01
CA ARG A 206 23.02 11.65 -30.68
C ARG A 206 21.64 11.68 -31.32
N PRO A 207 21.53 11.28 -32.61
CA PRO A 207 20.23 11.07 -33.22
C PRO A 207 19.45 9.93 -32.53
N GLY A 208 18.13 9.93 -32.65
CA GLY A 208 17.24 8.90 -32.08
C GLY A 208 15.99 9.49 -31.43
N PRO A 209 15.31 8.78 -30.51
CA PRO A 209 14.04 9.20 -29.90
C PRO A 209 14.04 10.53 -29.14
N ALA A 210 12.84 11.12 -28.97
CA ALA A 210 12.65 12.39 -28.25
C ALA A 210 12.88 12.22 -26.75
N LEU A 211 12.42 11.10 -26.20
CA LEU A 211 12.64 10.70 -24.81
C LEU A 211 13.96 9.93 -24.69
N ARG A 212 14.82 10.38 -23.77
CA ARG A 212 16.06 9.70 -23.38
C ARG A 212 16.07 9.46 -21.89
N LEU A 213 16.65 8.34 -21.47
CA LEU A 213 16.77 7.96 -20.05
C LEU A 213 18.26 7.94 -19.67
N PRO A 214 18.83 9.06 -19.22
CA PRO A 214 20.20 9.08 -18.72
C PRO A 214 20.23 8.45 -17.31
N LEU A 215 20.62 7.19 -17.25
CA LEU A 215 20.59 6.36 -16.05
C LEU A 215 21.94 5.70 -15.79
N ALA A 216 22.34 5.60 -14.53
CA ALA A 216 23.29 4.60 -14.09
C ALA A 216 22.50 3.36 -13.63
N LEU A 217 22.60 2.27 -14.39
CA LEU A 217 21.92 1.02 -14.11
C LEU A 217 22.91 -0.05 -13.63
N SER A 218 22.60 -0.67 -12.50
CA SER A 218 23.25 -1.89 -12.04
C SER A 218 22.54 -3.09 -12.64
N LEU A 219 23.09 -3.69 -13.71
CA LEU A 219 22.54 -4.92 -14.29
C LEU A 219 22.43 -6.07 -13.27
N PRO A 220 23.41 -6.30 -12.35
CA PRO A 220 23.24 -7.25 -11.28
C PRO A 220 22.04 -6.91 -10.36
N GLY A 221 21.83 -5.62 -10.07
CA GLY A 221 20.68 -5.16 -9.30
C GLY A 221 19.35 -5.43 -9.99
N VAL A 222 19.25 -5.11 -11.29
CA VAL A 222 18.07 -5.38 -12.13
C VAL A 222 17.78 -6.88 -12.20
N ARG A 223 18.79 -7.71 -12.45
CA ARG A 223 18.64 -9.18 -12.52
C ARG A 223 18.19 -9.77 -11.20
N ARG A 224 18.75 -9.30 -10.08
CA ARG A 224 18.32 -9.70 -8.74
C ARG A 224 16.85 -9.32 -8.49
N ALA A 225 16.47 -8.08 -8.80
CA ALA A 225 15.08 -7.65 -8.67
C ALA A 225 14.14 -8.50 -9.54
N ALA A 226 14.56 -8.87 -10.74
CA ALA A 226 13.77 -9.71 -11.65
C ALA A 226 13.62 -11.15 -11.13
N HIS A 227 14.72 -11.72 -10.62
CA HIS A 227 14.71 -13.05 -10.01
C HIS A 227 13.78 -13.11 -8.79
N GLU A 228 13.70 -12.03 -8.03
CA GLU A 228 12.82 -11.88 -6.87
C GLU A 228 11.38 -11.47 -7.24
N GLY A 229 11.04 -11.35 -8.53
CA GLY A 229 9.71 -10.94 -8.99
C GLY A 229 9.34 -9.48 -8.69
N ARG A 230 10.34 -8.63 -8.43
CA ARG A 230 10.18 -7.21 -8.05
C ARG A 230 10.57 -6.23 -9.17
N ALA A 231 11.16 -6.70 -10.27
CA ALA A 231 11.54 -5.83 -11.39
C ALA A 231 10.32 -5.37 -12.19
N LEU A 232 10.37 -4.12 -12.67
CA LEU A 232 9.35 -3.60 -13.59
C LEU A 232 9.44 -4.33 -14.95
N PRO A 233 8.31 -4.61 -15.62
CA PRO A 233 8.28 -5.23 -16.95
C PRO A 233 9.15 -4.55 -18.00
N LEU A 234 9.32 -3.22 -17.90
CA LEU A 234 10.17 -2.45 -18.80
C LEU A 234 11.66 -2.88 -18.77
N TYR A 235 12.10 -3.57 -17.72
CA TYR A 235 13.46 -4.08 -17.58
C TYR A 235 13.62 -5.54 -18.02
N ARG A 236 12.59 -6.17 -18.58
CA ARG A 236 12.59 -7.60 -18.97
C ARG A 236 13.77 -7.97 -19.84
N GLU A 237 14.02 -7.20 -20.90
CA GLU A 237 15.13 -7.47 -21.82
C GLU A 237 16.50 -7.34 -21.14
N LEU A 238 16.65 -6.37 -20.22
CA LEU A 238 17.88 -6.17 -19.46
C LEU A 238 18.10 -7.27 -18.38
N ALA A 239 17.01 -7.82 -17.85
CA ALA A 239 17.06 -8.95 -16.92
C ALA A 239 17.43 -10.26 -17.62
N GLY A 240 17.06 -10.43 -18.89
CA GLY A 240 17.36 -11.63 -19.68
C GLY A 240 16.83 -12.89 -19.00
N SER A 241 17.67 -13.92 -18.88
CA SER A 241 17.30 -15.20 -18.25
C SER A 241 16.97 -15.11 -16.75
N ALA A 242 17.29 -13.99 -16.08
CA ALA A 242 16.90 -13.77 -14.70
C ALA A 242 15.43 -13.36 -14.55
N TRP A 243 14.74 -13.06 -15.66
CA TRP A 243 13.32 -12.70 -15.65
C TRP A 243 12.47 -13.87 -15.17
N ARG A 244 11.68 -13.63 -14.12
CA ARG A 244 10.56 -14.50 -13.76
C ARG A 244 9.25 -13.82 -14.13
N GLU A 245 8.37 -14.59 -14.77
CA GLU A 245 7.00 -14.14 -14.99
C GLU A 245 6.30 -14.11 -13.64
N THR A 246 6.00 -12.91 -13.15
CA THR A 246 5.09 -12.75 -12.02
C THR A 246 3.70 -13.08 -12.53
N THR A 247 3.19 -14.25 -12.17
CA THR A 247 1.75 -14.52 -12.26
C THR A 247 1.04 -13.42 -11.48
N ALA A 248 0.22 -12.62 -12.18
CA ALA A 248 -0.72 -11.75 -11.51
C ALA A 248 -1.54 -12.60 -10.53
N PRO A 249 -1.96 -12.07 -9.36
CA PRO A 249 -2.99 -12.73 -8.58
C PRO A 249 -4.30 -12.65 -9.38
N GLY A 250 -4.45 -13.57 -10.33
CA GLY A 250 -5.68 -13.85 -11.05
C GLY A 250 -6.61 -14.60 -10.12
N THR A 251 -7.86 -14.18 -10.09
CA THR A 251 -8.91 -14.58 -9.17
C THR A 251 -9.43 -16.01 -9.31
N ASP A 252 -8.81 -16.88 -10.11
CA ASP A 252 -9.26 -18.27 -10.30
C ASP A 252 -8.08 -19.20 -10.61
N ALA A 253 -7.55 -19.92 -9.60
CA ALA A 253 -6.81 -21.17 -9.79
C ALA A 253 -6.64 -21.91 -8.46
N GLY A 254 -7.06 -23.18 -8.42
CA GLY A 254 -6.95 -24.09 -7.27
C GLY A 254 -5.52 -24.51 -6.90
N PRO A 255 -5.36 -25.32 -5.84
CA PRO A 255 -4.07 -25.51 -5.18
C PRO A 255 -3.20 -26.52 -5.94
N ALA A 256 -2.08 -26.07 -6.51
CA ALA A 256 -0.97 -26.97 -6.87
C ALA A 256 0.39 -26.25 -6.91
N SER A 257 1.25 -26.72 -6.00
CA SER A 257 2.72 -26.68 -5.93
C SER A 257 3.45 -25.33 -5.97
N ALA A 258 3.53 -24.70 -4.79
CA ALA A 258 4.71 -23.93 -4.37
C ALA A 258 5.51 -24.78 -3.36
N LEU A 259 6.35 -25.67 -3.87
CA LEU A 259 7.41 -26.34 -3.10
C LEU A 259 8.70 -26.14 -3.90
N ASP A 260 9.45 -25.09 -3.55
CA ASP A 260 10.92 -25.06 -3.52
C ASP A 260 11.45 -23.63 -3.31
N ARG A 261 11.44 -23.21 -2.05
CA ARG A 261 12.48 -22.38 -1.43
C ARG A 261 12.61 -22.78 0.04
N PRO A 262 13.82 -22.99 0.58
CA PRO A 262 14.01 -23.16 2.00
C PRO A 262 13.93 -21.77 2.68
N GLY A 263 12.86 -21.51 3.43
CA GLY A 263 12.81 -20.35 4.35
C GLY A 263 11.43 -19.81 4.73
N ASP A 264 10.40 -19.91 3.89
CA ASP A 264 9.08 -19.32 4.18
C ASP A 264 7.97 -20.35 3.97
N GLY A 265 7.58 -21.04 5.04
CA GLY A 265 6.24 -21.62 5.07
C GLY A 265 5.23 -20.49 4.97
N THR A 266 4.09 -20.73 4.30
CA THR A 266 2.97 -19.78 4.34
C THR A 266 2.66 -19.43 5.79
N LEU A 267 2.22 -18.19 6.08
CA LEU A 267 1.97 -17.75 7.46
C LEU A 267 1.02 -18.72 8.20
N ASP A 268 0.11 -19.39 7.47
CA ASP A 268 -0.72 -20.49 7.97
C ASP A 268 0.08 -21.67 8.53
N GLN A 269 1.18 -22.07 7.88
CA GLN A 269 2.11 -23.09 8.38
C GLN A 269 2.93 -22.60 9.58
N LEU A 270 3.23 -21.30 9.66
CA LEU A 270 3.90 -20.70 10.82
C LEU A 270 3.00 -20.64 12.06
N LEU A 271 1.67 -20.65 11.87
CA LEU A 271 0.67 -20.57 12.94
C LEU A 271 0.07 -21.93 13.31
N ALA A 272 0.14 -22.92 12.41
CA ALA A 272 -0.39 -24.26 12.62
C ALA A 272 0.23 -24.95 13.85
N GLY A 273 -0.62 -25.51 14.72
CA GLY A 273 -0.21 -26.28 15.90
C GLY A 273 0.45 -25.48 17.03
N ARG A 274 0.48 -24.15 16.96
CA ARG A 274 1.03 -23.27 18.01
C ARG A 274 -0.04 -22.77 18.96
N SER A 275 0.34 -22.54 20.22
CA SER A 275 -0.56 -21.90 21.19
C SER A 275 -0.91 -20.46 20.76
N ALA A 276 -2.02 -19.91 21.27
CA ALA A 276 -2.43 -18.54 20.97
C ALA A 276 -1.36 -17.48 21.32
N GLN A 277 -0.52 -17.77 22.33
CA GLN A 277 0.58 -16.92 22.77
C GLN A 277 1.80 -17.02 21.84
N ASP A 278 2.11 -18.23 21.36
CA ASP A 278 3.19 -18.45 20.40
C ASP A 278 2.84 -17.91 19.00
N GLN A 279 1.57 -17.98 18.61
CA GLN A 279 1.04 -17.36 17.40
C GLN A 279 1.18 -15.83 17.45
N GLU A 280 0.79 -15.19 18.57
CA GLU A 280 0.92 -13.74 18.75
C GLU A 280 2.39 -13.29 18.70
N THR A 281 3.29 -14.06 19.34
CA THR A 281 4.73 -13.80 19.32
C THR A 281 5.30 -13.92 17.89
N ALA A 282 4.94 -14.97 17.16
CA ALA A 282 5.39 -15.17 15.78
C ALA A 282 4.88 -14.07 14.83
N LEU A 283 3.61 -13.67 14.97
CA LEU A 283 3.02 -12.57 14.20
C LEU A 283 3.67 -11.24 14.54
N LEU A 284 3.98 -11.00 15.81
CA LEU A 284 4.68 -9.80 16.24
C LEU A 284 6.07 -9.73 15.62
N ASP A 285 6.84 -10.80 15.64
CA ASP A 285 8.16 -10.85 15.01
C ASP A 285 8.07 -10.63 13.50
N HIS A 286 7.03 -11.17 12.85
CA HIS A 286 6.76 -10.94 11.44
C HIS A 286 6.46 -9.45 11.14
N VAL A 287 5.57 -8.82 11.91
CA VAL A 287 5.25 -7.39 11.78
C VAL A 287 6.49 -6.53 12.03
N ARG A 288 7.29 -6.86 13.05
CA ARG A 288 8.52 -6.14 13.40
C ARG A 288 9.59 -6.28 12.32
N ALA A 289 9.73 -7.44 11.70
CA ALA A 289 10.64 -7.65 10.58
C ALA A 289 10.27 -6.76 9.39
N HIS A 290 8.99 -6.72 9.00
CA HIS A 290 8.52 -5.85 7.92
C HIS A 290 8.64 -4.37 8.27
N ALA A 291 8.31 -3.99 9.50
CA ALA A 291 8.44 -2.61 9.98
C ALA A 291 9.91 -2.16 9.99
N ALA A 292 10.83 -3.00 10.48
CA ALA A 292 12.26 -2.75 10.44
C ALA A 292 12.76 -2.59 9.01
N ALA A 293 12.31 -3.44 8.08
CA ALA A 293 12.66 -3.33 6.68
C ALA A 293 12.17 -2.02 6.05
N VAL A 294 11.04 -1.44 6.49
CA VAL A 294 10.55 -0.13 6.02
C VAL A 294 11.41 1.00 6.58
N LEU A 295 11.78 0.92 7.86
CA LEU A 295 12.69 1.85 8.52
C LEU A 295 14.16 1.69 8.06
N GLY A 296 14.47 0.64 7.30
CA GLY A 296 15.81 0.33 6.81
C GLY A 296 16.75 -0.27 7.86
N HIS A 297 16.19 -0.88 8.89
CA HIS A 297 16.91 -1.69 9.86
C HIS A 297 16.99 -3.14 9.37
N ARG A 298 18.12 -3.80 9.63
CA ARG A 298 18.31 -5.23 9.35
C ARG A 298 17.71 -6.16 10.42
N ASP A 299 17.38 -5.60 11.58
CA ASP A 299 16.92 -6.36 12.75
C ASP A 299 15.57 -5.83 13.23
N GLY A 300 14.56 -6.71 13.22
CA GLY A 300 13.22 -6.47 13.73
C GLY A 300 13.19 -6.12 15.23
N ARG A 301 14.18 -6.56 16.00
CA ARG A 301 14.26 -6.31 17.45
C ARG A 301 14.42 -4.83 17.80
N ARG A 302 14.88 -4.01 16.86
CA ARG A 302 14.97 -2.55 17.03
C ARG A 302 13.63 -1.83 17.00
N VAL A 303 12.57 -2.49 16.51
CA VAL A 303 11.22 -1.96 16.51
C VAL A 303 10.57 -2.28 17.84
N GLU A 304 10.24 -1.28 18.64
CA GLU A 304 9.58 -1.46 19.94
C GLU A 304 8.11 -1.87 19.74
N PRO A 305 7.64 -3.00 20.34
CA PRO A 305 6.30 -3.54 20.09
C PRO A 305 5.13 -2.62 20.49
N ALA A 306 5.32 -1.83 21.54
CA ALA A 306 4.27 -1.01 22.15
C ALA A 306 4.32 0.47 21.73
N ARG A 307 5.41 0.91 21.08
CA ARG A 307 5.49 2.27 20.54
C ARG A 307 4.62 2.43 19.32
N THR A 308 4.10 3.63 19.13
CA THR A 308 3.31 3.94 17.95
C THR A 308 4.21 4.00 16.72
N PHE A 309 3.69 3.65 15.54
CA PHE A 309 4.43 3.76 14.29
C PHE A 309 4.94 5.20 14.05
N LYS A 310 4.16 6.22 14.44
CA LYS A 310 4.56 7.63 14.36
C LYS A 310 5.80 7.94 15.21
N GLU A 311 5.85 7.45 16.46
CA GLU A 311 7.02 7.60 17.34
C GLU A 311 8.24 6.81 16.84
N LEU A 312 8.00 5.70 16.14
CA LEU A 312 9.04 4.90 15.48
C LEU A 312 9.54 5.55 14.17
N GLY A 313 8.99 6.69 13.76
CA GLY A 313 9.42 7.45 12.59
C GLY A 313 8.71 7.09 11.28
N PHE A 314 7.56 6.42 11.33
CA PHE A 314 6.74 6.20 10.14
C PHE A 314 6.05 7.50 9.69
N ASP A 315 6.18 7.80 8.40
CA ASP A 315 5.31 8.74 7.70
C ASP A 315 4.14 8.02 7.00
N SER A 316 3.25 8.78 6.37
CA SER A 316 2.09 8.25 5.64
C SER A 316 2.48 7.28 4.51
N LEU A 317 3.64 7.47 3.87
CA LEU A 317 4.11 6.63 2.77
C LEU A 317 4.65 5.29 3.28
N MET A 318 5.44 5.34 4.34
CA MET A 318 5.96 4.18 5.07
C MET A 318 4.82 3.32 5.60
N GLY A 319 3.72 3.93 6.05
CA GLY A 319 2.55 3.21 6.50
C GLY A 319 1.86 2.40 5.40
N VAL A 320 1.70 3.00 4.21
CA VAL A 320 1.16 2.30 3.04
C VAL A 320 2.11 1.19 2.58
N GLU A 321 3.42 1.40 2.65
CA GLU A 321 4.40 0.35 2.32
C GLU A 321 4.31 -0.84 3.27
N LEU A 322 4.25 -0.60 4.59
CA LEU A 322 4.11 -1.68 5.57
C LEU A 322 2.82 -2.47 5.33
N ARG A 323 1.70 -1.78 5.07
CA ARG A 323 0.44 -2.42 4.70
C ARG A 323 0.58 -3.32 3.47
N ASN A 324 1.23 -2.83 2.41
CA ASN A 324 1.42 -3.58 1.17
C ASN A 324 2.33 -4.79 1.38
N ARG A 325 3.41 -4.65 2.17
CA ARG A 325 4.30 -5.75 2.54
C ARG A 325 3.58 -6.83 3.34
N LEU A 326 2.79 -6.44 4.33
CA LEU A 326 1.98 -7.38 5.11
C LEU A 326 0.94 -8.08 4.23
N THR A 327 0.30 -7.37 3.30
CA THR A 327 -0.65 -7.96 2.34
C THR A 327 0.02 -9.03 1.47
N ALA A 328 1.21 -8.71 0.93
CA ALA A 328 1.96 -9.64 0.09
C ALA A 328 2.48 -10.86 0.87
N ALA A 329 2.93 -10.67 2.11
CA ALA A 329 3.48 -11.74 2.94
C ALA A 329 2.40 -12.66 3.52
N THR A 330 1.21 -12.13 3.79
CA THR A 330 0.10 -12.88 4.39
C THR A 330 -0.86 -13.46 3.36
N GLY A 331 -0.88 -12.93 2.14
CA GLY A 331 -1.91 -13.25 1.14
C GLY A 331 -3.29 -12.65 1.44
N HIS A 332 -3.46 -11.96 2.57
CA HIS A 332 -4.72 -11.34 2.97
C HIS A 332 -4.72 -9.83 2.71
N ARG A 333 -5.81 -9.31 2.16
CA ARG A 333 -5.97 -7.86 1.94
C ARG A 333 -6.01 -7.12 3.28
N MET A 334 -5.04 -6.24 3.51
CA MET A 334 -5.02 -5.35 4.66
C MET A 334 -5.87 -4.08 4.40
N PRO A 335 -6.63 -3.59 5.40
CA PRO A 335 -7.43 -2.38 5.25
C PRO A 335 -6.54 -1.13 5.13
N ALA A 336 -7.02 -0.11 4.40
CA ALA A 336 -6.28 1.13 4.17
C ALA A 336 -5.91 1.86 5.48
N GLY A 337 -6.81 1.86 6.46
CA GLY A 337 -6.59 2.44 7.79
C GLY A 337 -5.89 1.52 8.81
N LEU A 338 -5.22 0.43 8.40
CA LEU A 338 -4.64 -0.55 9.32
C LEU A 338 -3.79 0.09 10.41
N LEU A 339 -2.77 0.87 10.04
CA LEU A 339 -1.85 1.48 11.00
C LEU A 339 -2.49 2.63 11.79
N PHE A 340 -3.59 3.21 11.31
CA PHE A 340 -4.33 4.21 12.07
C PHE A 340 -5.19 3.55 13.16
N ASN A 341 -5.89 2.47 12.79
CA ASN A 341 -6.73 1.70 13.71
C ASN A 341 -5.90 0.84 14.68
N GLN A 342 -4.70 0.43 14.26
CA GLN A 342 -3.77 -0.41 15.01
C GLN A 342 -2.41 0.31 15.06
N PRO A 343 -2.25 1.29 15.96
CA PRO A 343 -1.13 2.23 15.92
C PRO A 343 0.22 1.66 16.32
N THR A 344 0.28 0.42 16.82
CA THR A 344 1.51 -0.22 17.30
C THR A 344 1.76 -1.56 16.59
N PRO A 345 3.03 -2.02 16.48
CA PRO A 345 3.34 -3.35 15.94
C PRO A 345 2.59 -4.48 16.64
N MET A 346 2.43 -4.39 17.97
CA MET A 346 1.64 -5.36 18.75
C MET A 346 0.16 -5.36 18.37
N ALA A 347 -0.43 -4.18 18.18
CA ALA A 347 -1.83 -4.07 17.78
C ALA A 347 -2.07 -4.67 16.38
N VAL A 348 -1.14 -4.45 15.44
CA VAL A 348 -1.18 -5.08 14.11
C VAL A 348 -1.03 -6.60 14.20
N ALA A 349 -0.13 -7.12 15.04
CA ALA A 349 0.04 -8.56 15.22
C ALA A 349 -1.24 -9.24 15.74
N ARG A 350 -1.92 -8.61 16.71
CA ARG A 350 -3.22 -9.08 17.21
C ARG A 350 -4.31 -9.04 16.14
N TYR A 351 -4.33 -7.97 15.35
CA TYR A 351 -5.24 -7.85 14.21
C TYR A 351 -5.00 -8.93 13.16
N LEU A 352 -3.75 -9.28 12.86
CA LEU A 352 -3.43 -10.38 11.95
C LEU A 352 -3.89 -11.73 12.52
N ARG A 353 -3.76 -11.94 13.84
CA ARG A 353 -4.25 -13.18 14.48
C ARG A 353 -5.75 -13.38 14.28
N THR A 354 -6.56 -12.31 14.38
CA THR A 354 -8.02 -12.41 14.18
C THR A 354 -8.42 -12.59 12.71
N ARG A 355 -7.53 -12.28 11.77
CA ARG A 355 -7.76 -12.39 10.32
C ARG A 355 -7.25 -13.69 9.70
N ILE A 356 -6.18 -14.25 10.26
CA ILE A 356 -5.38 -15.34 9.66
C ILE A 356 -5.38 -16.59 10.55
N GLY A 357 -5.44 -16.40 11.87
CA GLY A 357 -5.57 -17.54 12.77
C GLY A 357 -6.86 -18.31 12.47
N PRO A 358 -6.87 -19.64 12.61
CA PRO A 358 -8.12 -20.38 12.63
C PRO A 358 -9.06 -19.69 13.63
N PRO A 359 -10.39 -19.64 13.37
CA PRO A 359 -11.33 -19.14 14.38
C PRO A 359 -10.99 -19.84 15.68
N ALA A 360 -10.74 -19.05 16.73
CA ALA A 360 -10.34 -19.56 18.03
C ALA A 360 -11.16 -20.81 18.32
N ASP A 361 -10.49 -21.95 18.57
CA ASP A 361 -11.14 -23.22 18.86
C ASP A 361 -12.40 -22.93 19.67
N THR A 362 -13.56 -23.01 19.03
CA THR A 362 -14.79 -23.28 19.73
C THR A 362 -14.52 -24.62 20.35
N ALA A 363 -14.11 -24.60 21.63
CA ALA A 363 -13.74 -25.75 22.39
C ALA A 363 -14.61 -26.92 21.96
N ALA A 364 -13.99 -27.93 21.35
CA ALA A 364 -14.61 -29.22 21.14
C ALA A 364 -14.82 -29.85 22.52
N GLY A 365 -15.75 -29.28 23.28
CA GLY A 365 -16.32 -29.90 24.45
C GLY A 365 -17.59 -30.59 24.04
N THR A 366 -17.84 -31.76 24.63
CA THR A 366 -19.13 -32.44 24.52
C THR A 366 -20.25 -31.54 25.06
N LEU A 367 -21.51 -31.82 24.69
CA LEU A 367 -22.66 -31.11 25.27
C LEU A 367 -22.61 -31.16 26.81
N ASP A 368 -22.14 -32.27 27.37
CA ASP A 368 -21.95 -32.52 28.80
C ASP A 368 -20.95 -31.56 29.45
N GLU A 369 -19.80 -31.30 28.80
CA GLU A 369 -18.82 -30.33 29.31
C GLU A 369 -19.33 -28.88 29.25
N GLY A 370 -20.23 -28.59 28.31
CA GLY A 370 -20.95 -27.32 28.24
C GLY A 370 -21.95 -27.16 29.39
N ILE A 371 -22.69 -28.23 29.70
CA ILE A 371 -23.64 -28.28 30.82
C ILE A 371 -22.91 -28.14 32.16
N GLY A 372 -21.81 -28.88 32.37
CA GLY A 372 -21.04 -28.79 33.62
C GLY A 372 -20.45 -27.40 33.89
N ARG A 373 -20.08 -26.66 32.84
CA ARG A 373 -19.65 -25.25 32.97
C ARG A 373 -20.79 -24.32 33.36
N LEU A 374 -21.99 -24.56 32.83
CA LEU A 374 -23.19 -23.78 33.17
C LEU A 374 -23.61 -24.02 34.63
N GLU A 375 -23.56 -25.26 35.10
CA GLU A 375 -23.86 -25.63 36.49
C GLU A 375 -22.88 -24.95 37.46
N ALA A 376 -21.58 -24.97 37.15
CA ALA A 376 -20.56 -24.30 37.96
C ALA A 376 -20.79 -22.77 38.04
N LEU A 377 -21.23 -22.14 36.95
CA LEU A 377 -21.54 -20.70 36.92
C LEU A 377 -22.79 -20.35 37.74
N LEU A 378 -23.84 -21.18 37.67
CA LEU A 378 -25.06 -21.01 38.47
C LEU A 378 -24.79 -21.21 39.97
N ALA A 379 -23.86 -22.10 40.33
CA ALA A 379 -23.48 -22.36 41.72
C ALA A 379 -22.54 -21.29 42.32
N SER A 380 -21.71 -20.65 41.50
CA SER A 380 -20.66 -19.71 41.97
C SER A 380 -21.05 -18.23 41.91
N THR A 381 -22.17 -17.88 41.27
CA THR A 381 -22.60 -16.49 41.10
C THR A 381 -23.76 -16.14 42.03
N PRO A 382 -23.63 -15.17 42.96
CA PRO A 382 -24.79 -14.58 43.61
C PRO A 382 -25.56 -13.76 42.57
N ALA A 383 -26.66 -14.30 42.06
CA ALA A 383 -27.47 -13.68 41.01
C ALA A 383 -28.73 -13.04 41.60
N ASP A 384 -29.06 -11.83 41.14
CA ASP A 384 -30.30 -11.15 41.51
C ASP A 384 -31.53 -11.88 40.91
N PRO A 385 -32.71 -11.86 41.57
CA PRO A 385 -33.93 -12.55 41.12
C PRO A 385 -34.30 -12.37 39.63
N PRO A 386 -34.19 -11.16 39.01
CA PRO A 386 -34.49 -10.99 37.59
C PRO A 386 -33.45 -11.60 36.63
N ASP A 387 -32.20 -11.81 37.07
CA ASP A 387 -31.19 -12.50 36.26
C ASP A 387 -31.42 -14.00 36.24
N LEU A 388 -31.85 -14.56 37.38
CA LEU A 388 -32.28 -15.96 37.48
C LEU A 388 -33.49 -16.25 36.60
N ASP A 389 -34.48 -15.35 36.57
CA ASP A 389 -35.68 -15.53 35.73
C ASP A 389 -35.36 -15.51 34.22
N ARG A 390 -34.44 -14.62 33.80
CA ARG A 390 -33.90 -14.62 32.43
C ARG A 390 -33.13 -15.90 32.11
N ALA A 391 -32.31 -16.39 33.05
CA ALA A 391 -31.56 -17.62 32.87
C ALA A 391 -32.51 -18.82 32.71
N VAL A 392 -33.52 -18.93 33.57
CA VAL A 392 -34.54 -20.00 33.51
C VAL A 392 -35.29 -19.98 32.17
N THR A 393 -35.73 -18.81 31.72
CA THR A 393 -36.42 -18.66 30.43
C THR A 393 -35.54 -19.15 29.27
N ARG A 394 -34.26 -18.80 29.29
CA ARG A 394 -33.31 -19.17 28.23
C ARG A 394 -32.94 -20.65 28.26
N LEU A 395 -32.88 -21.27 29.45
CA LEU A 395 -32.65 -22.71 29.61
C LEU A 395 -33.84 -23.54 29.15
N ARG A 396 -35.08 -23.12 29.45
CA ARG A 396 -36.29 -23.77 28.91
C ARG A 396 -36.34 -23.74 27.39
N ALA A 397 -35.98 -22.60 26.79
CA ALA A 397 -35.91 -22.48 25.33
C ALA A 397 -34.80 -23.35 24.71
N LEU A 398 -33.69 -23.60 25.43
CA LEU A 398 -32.65 -24.52 25.00
C LEU A 398 -33.11 -25.98 25.09
N LEU A 399 -33.78 -26.35 26.20
CA LEU A 399 -34.34 -27.69 26.38
C LEU A 399 -35.34 -28.04 25.29
N ALA A 400 -36.29 -27.14 24.99
CA ALA A 400 -37.29 -27.34 23.94
C ALA A 400 -36.64 -27.59 22.56
N ARG A 401 -35.55 -26.90 22.22
CA ARG A 401 -34.81 -27.13 20.97
C ARG A 401 -34.08 -28.47 20.95
N CYS A 402 -33.57 -28.92 22.10
CA CYS A 402 -32.96 -30.24 22.21
C CYS A 402 -34.01 -31.35 22.07
N GLU A 403 -35.18 -31.20 22.69
CA GLU A 403 -36.30 -32.14 22.59
C GLU A 403 -36.85 -32.23 21.16
N GLU A 404 -37.00 -31.10 20.46
CA GLU A 404 -37.40 -31.06 19.06
C GLU A 404 -36.38 -31.77 18.15
N ARG A 405 -35.09 -31.57 18.42
CA ARG A 405 -34.00 -32.24 17.69
C ARG A 405 -33.91 -33.73 18.00
N TYR A 406 -34.26 -34.13 19.22
CA TYR A 406 -34.36 -35.54 19.61
C TYR A 406 -35.57 -36.21 18.95
N ALA A 407 -36.74 -35.57 18.97
CA ALA A 407 -37.96 -36.07 18.34
C ALA A 407 -37.79 -36.26 16.82
N THR A 408 -37.13 -35.31 16.15
CA THR A 408 -36.78 -35.42 14.73
C THR A 408 -35.72 -36.49 14.44
N GLY A 409 -34.78 -36.71 15.36
CA GLY A 409 -33.77 -37.78 15.27
C GLY A 409 -34.35 -39.19 15.46
N VAL A 410 -35.34 -39.36 16.34
CA VAL A 410 -36.03 -40.64 16.56
C VAL A 410 -37.00 -40.94 15.42
N ALA A 411 -37.70 -39.94 14.88
CA ALA A 411 -38.60 -40.10 13.72
C ALA A 411 -37.85 -40.47 12.43
N ALA A 412 -36.56 -40.12 12.30
CA ALA A 412 -35.71 -40.47 11.16
C ALA A 412 -35.01 -41.84 11.30
N GLY A 413 -35.11 -42.50 12.45
CA GLY A 413 -34.46 -43.80 12.76
C GLY A 413 -35.39 -45.02 12.68
N GLY A 414 -36.65 -44.85 12.25
CA GLY A 414 -37.62 -45.94 12.14
C GLY A 414 -37.46 -46.77 10.86
N ASP A 415 -36.40 -47.58 10.78
CA ASP A 415 -36.43 -48.90 10.11
C ASP A 415 -35.06 -49.63 10.29
N VAL A 416 -34.86 -50.26 11.45
CA VAL A 416 -34.13 -51.54 11.53
C VAL A 416 -34.82 -52.41 12.58
N ALA A 417 -35.55 -53.39 12.04
CA ALA A 417 -36.14 -54.60 12.61
C ALA A 417 -35.94 -54.94 14.11
N ASP A 418 -37.10 -55.16 14.73
CA ASP A 418 -37.42 -56.20 15.70
C ASP A 418 -36.65 -57.53 15.51
N ALA A 419 -35.99 -57.98 16.59
CA ALA A 419 -35.92 -59.39 16.98
C ALA A 419 -35.22 -59.54 18.35
N ALA A 420 -36.00 -59.54 19.44
CA ALA A 420 -35.90 -60.52 20.54
C ALA A 420 -36.76 -60.11 21.75
N ALA A 421 -38.01 -60.56 21.71
CA ALA A 421 -38.87 -61.02 22.81
C ALA A 421 -38.54 -60.66 24.27
N GLY A 422 -39.55 -60.10 24.95
CA GLY A 422 -39.90 -60.51 26.32
C GLY A 422 -40.13 -59.37 27.31
N ASP A 423 -41.39 -58.95 27.47
CA ASP A 423 -42.15 -59.00 28.73
C ASP A 423 -43.29 -57.95 28.70
N SER A 424 -44.52 -58.43 28.53
CA SER A 424 -45.74 -57.66 28.36
C SER A 424 -46.41 -57.42 29.73
N GLY A 425 -46.39 -56.17 30.19
CA GLY A 425 -47.13 -55.77 31.39
C GLY A 425 -47.45 -54.29 31.55
N ASP A 426 -46.78 -53.38 30.82
CA ASP A 426 -46.82 -51.94 31.11
C ASP A 426 -47.36 -51.07 29.95
N GLU A 427 -47.72 -51.70 28.81
CA GLU A 427 -48.21 -50.96 27.62
C GLU A 427 -49.72 -50.70 27.64
N ASP A 428 -50.54 -51.56 28.24
CA ASP A 428 -52.00 -51.38 28.25
C ASP A 428 -52.43 -50.19 29.14
N VAL A 429 -51.68 -49.88 30.20
CA VAL A 429 -51.94 -48.71 31.05
C VAL A 429 -51.53 -47.41 30.35
N ARG A 430 -50.41 -47.44 29.59
CA ARG A 430 -49.93 -46.26 28.83
C ARG A 430 -50.76 -45.98 27.58
N ALA A 431 -51.38 -47.00 26.98
CA ALA A 431 -52.29 -46.82 25.86
C ALA A 431 -53.63 -46.22 26.32
N ALA A 432 -54.17 -46.67 27.45
CA ALA A 432 -55.41 -46.12 28.03
C ALA A 432 -55.28 -44.63 28.43
N LEU A 433 -54.10 -44.20 28.89
CA LEU A 433 -53.80 -42.78 29.24
C LEU A 433 -53.67 -41.84 28.03
N ARG A 434 -53.41 -42.37 26.82
CA ARG A 434 -53.20 -41.54 25.61
C ARG A 434 -54.47 -41.29 24.79
N ALA A 435 -55.54 -42.04 25.06
CA ALA A 435 -56.80 -41.94 24.32
C ALA A 435 -57.94 -41.28 25.13
N ALA A 436 -57.74 -41.00 26.42
CA ALA A 436 -58.74 -40.37 27.27
C ALA A 436 -58.80 -38.85 27.09
N SER A 437 -60.01 -38.30 27.04
CA SER A 437 -60.22 -36.85 27.03
C SER A 437 -59.92 -36.24 28.41
N VAL A 438 -59.57 -34.93 28.45
CA VAL A 438 -59.13 -34.24 29.67
C VAL A 438 -60.15 -34.40 30.83
N ASP A 439 -61.46 -34.40 30.54
CA ASP A 439 -62.51 -34.57 31.55
C ASP A 439 -62.61 -36.01 32.11
N GLU A 440 -62.25 -37.03 31.33
CA GLU A 440 -62.22 -38.43 31.77
C GLU A 440 -60.95 -38.74 32.60
N ILE A 441 -59.84 -38.04 32.32
CA ILE A 441 -58.61 -38.11 33.10
C ILE A 441 -58.83 -37.54 34.51
N PHE A 442 -59.62 -36.46 34.65
CA PHE A 442 -59.98 -35.91 35.97
C PHE A 442 -60.97 -36.81 36.73
N SER A 443 -61.92 -37.48 36.05
CA SER A 443 -62.80 -38.48 36.69
C SER A 443 -62.06 -39.71 37.22
N PHE A 444 -60.97 -40.13 36.56
CA PHE A 444 -60.15 -41.27 36.97
C PHE A 444 -59.27 -40.92 38.19
N ILE A 445 -58.77 -39.68 38.25
CA ILE A 445 -58.00 -39.15 39.40
C ILE A 445 -58.89 -38.93 40.62
N ASP A 446 -60.14 -38.48 40.46
CA ASP A 446 -61.09 -38.34 41.58
C ASP A 446 -61.59 -39.69 42.12
N GLN A 447 -61.61 -40.75 41.30
CA GLN A 447 -61.93 -42.12 41.74
C GLN A 447 -60.75 -42.83 42.42
N GLU A 448 -59.51 -42.64 41.95
CA GLU A 448 -58.31 -43.27 42.54
C GLU A 448 -57.69 -42.47 43.70
N PHE A 449 -57.92 -41.16 43.78
CA PHE A 449 -57.34 -40.28 44.83
C PHE A 449 -58.38 -39.39 45.53
N GLY A 450 -59.61 -39.89 45.70
CA GLY A 450 -60.73 -39.19 46.33
C GLY A 450 -60.35 -38.19 47.41
N THR A 451 -60.47 -36.90 47.10
CA THR A 451 -60.41 -35.84 48.11
C THR A 451 -61.72 -35.84 48.89
N GLY A 452 -61.72 -36.55 50.01
CA GLY A 452 -62.73 -36.31 51.03
C GLY A 452 -62.56 -34.92 51.62
N ARG A 453 -63.26 -33.91 51.08
CA ARG A 453 -63.75 -32.79 51.92
C ARG A 453 -64.93 -32.03 51.33
N ARG A 454 -66.06 -32.23 51.98
CA ARG A 454 -67.28 -31.41 51.99
C ARG A 454 -66.96 -29.91 52.02
N GLU A 455 -67.51 -29.21 51.04
CA GLU A 455 -68.51 -28.14 51.19
C GLU A 455 -68.41 -27.08 52.31
N HIS A 456 -68.72 -25.85 51.87
CA HIS A 456 -69.09 -24.61 52.59
C HIS A 456 -67.90 -23.71 52.98
N GLY A 457 -67.84 -22.44 52.59
CA GLY A 457 -68.92 -21.48 52.36
C GLY A 457 -68.96 -20.52 53.54
N GLU A 458 -68.29 -19.37 53.41
CA GLU A 458 -68.75 -18.01 53.75
C GLU A 458 -67.67 -16.98 53.37
#